data_AF-A0A2U7P7W3-F1
#
_entry.id   AF-A0A2U7P7W3-F1
#
_cell.length_a   1.000
_cell.length_b   1.000
_cell.length_c   1.000
_cell.angle_alpha   90.00
_cell.angle_beta   90.00
_cell.angle_gamma   90.00
#
_symmetry.space_group_name_H-M   'P 1'
#
loop_
_entity.id
_entity.type
_entity.pdbx_description
1 polymer ?
#
loop_
_entity_poly.entity_id
_entity_poly.type
_entity_poly.pdbx_seq_one_letter_code
_entity_poly.pdbx_strand_id
1 'polypeptide(L)'
;QANFTSSGTNGKVDLTITEECRVTVESKSESFLRSGLVANRHITNLGIQSTGCGTGQRVALKLGAGSYDDTNGAHMTHETGTDNRPV
;
A
#
# COMPACT_ATOMS: atom_id res chain seq x y z
N GLN A 1 -2.70 -21.01 14.55
CA GLN A 1 -2.63 -19.83 13.64
C GLN A 1 -4.06 -19.36 13.43
N ALA A 2 -4.37 -18.08 13.66
CA ALA A 2 -5.70 -17.55 13.39
C ALA A 2 -5.83 -17.33 11.87
N ASN A 3 -6.94 -17.78 11.28
CA ASN A 3 -7.18 -17.65 9.84
C ASN A 3 -7.87 -16.33 9.54
N PHE A 4 -7.41 -15.61 8.52
CA PHE A 4 -8.09 -14.42 8.01
C PHE A 4 -9.31 -14.84 7.18
N THR A 5 -10.48 -14.31 7.53
CA THR A 5 -11.70 -14.45 6.72
C THR A 5 -12.00 -13.10 6.08
N SER A 6 -12.02 -13.05 4.75
CA SER A 6 -12.31 -11.82 4.00
C SER A 6 -13.78 -11.42 4.17
N SER A 7 -14.03 -10.25 4.75
CA SER A 7 -15.36 -9.66 4.88
C SER A 7 -15.24 -8.14 4.85
N GLY A 8 -15.42 -7.53 3.68
CA GLY A 8 -15.26 -6.09 3.50
C GLY A 8 -14.95 -5.70 2.04
N THR A 9 -14.45 -4.48 1.88
CA THR A 9 -14.00 -3.94 0.59
C THR A 9 -12.47 -4.01 0.46
N ASN A 10 -11.98 -3.89 -0.76
CA ASN A 10 -10.55 -3.74 -1.03
C ASN A 10 -10.21 -2.26 -1.24
N GLY A 11 -9.17 -1.78 -0.57
CA GLY A 11 -8.55 -0.47 -0.83
C GLY A 11 -7.30 -0.63 -1.70
N LYS A 12 -7.00 0.37 -2.52
CA LYS A 12 -5.78 0.44 -3.33
C LYS A 12 -5.04 1.73 -3.02
N VAL A 13 -3.72 1.63 -2.85
CA VAL A 13 -2.82 2.78 -2.77
C VAL A 13 -1.95 2.76 -4.01
N ASP A 14 -2.00 3.84 -4.79
CA ASP A 14 -1.16 4.03 -5.96
C ASP A 14 -0.12 5.12 -5.68
N LEU A 15 1.14 4.82 -5.98
CA LEU A 15 2.27 5.73 -5.84
C LEU A 15 3.03 5.82 -7.16
N THR A 16 3.22 7.04 -7.66
CA THR A 16 4.04 7.31 -8.85
C THR A 16 5.41 7.83 -8.42
N ILE A 17 6.46 7.08 -8.69
CA ILE A 17 7.85 7.49 -8.45
C ILE A 17 8.40 8.15 -9.72
N THR A 18 8.98 9.34 -9.59
CA THR A 18 9.49 10.14 -10.70
C THR A 18 10.95 10.53 -10.48
N GLU A 19 11.65 10.84 -11.56
CA GLU A 19 12.95 11.53 -11.50
C GLU A 19 12.77 13.04 -11.30
N GLU A 20 13.85 13.77 -11.04
CA GLU A 20 13.84 15.23 -10.78
C GLU A 20 13.10 16.03 -11.87
N CYS A 21 13.27 15.64 -13.13
CA CYS A 21 12.52 16.19 -14.26
C CYS A 21 11.22 15.40 -14.44
N ARG A 22 10.12 15.89 -13.87
CA ARG A 22 8.80 15.24 -13.94
C ARG A 22 7.79 16.02 -14.78
N VAL A 23 6.91 15.27 -15.45
CA VAL A 23 5.71 15.79 -16.10
C VAL A 23 4.50 15.16 -15.43
N THR A 24 3.60 15.97 -14.92
CA THR A 24 2.33 15.50 -14.35
C THR A 24 1.26 15.60 -15.42
N VAL A 25 0.78 14.45 -15.89
CA VAL A 25 -0.48 14.34 -16.65
C VAL A 25 -1.55 13.98 -15.65
N GLU A 26 -2.63 14.78 -15.55
CA GLU A 26 -3.69 14.71 -14.52
C GLU A 26 -3.85 13.34 -13.85
N SER A 27 -3.06 13.11 -12.80
CA SER A 27 -3.08 11.87 -12.03
C SER A 27 -3.59 12.18 -10.64
N LYS A 28 -4.47 11.32 -10.14
CA LYS A 28 -4.97 11.34 -8.76
C LYS A 28 -4.11 10.52 -7.81
N SER A 29 -2.99 9.95 -8.27
CA SER A 29 -2.04 9.22 -7.44
C SER A 29 -1.11 10.16 -6.69
N GLU A 30 -0.65 9.73 -5.52
CA GLU A 30 0.46 10.38 -4.84
C GLU A 30 1.72 10.27 -5.71
N SER A 31 2.54 11.32 -5.74
CA SER A 31 3.77 11.33 -6.54
C SER A 31 4.97 11.82 -5.74
N PHE A 32 6.02 11.01 -5.71
CA PHE A 32 7.30 11.37 -5.11
C PHE A 32 8.43 11.36 -6.13
N LEU A 33 9.40 12.23 -5.90
CA LEU A 33 10.72 12.11 -6.51
C LEU A 33 11.45 10.92 -5.90
N ARG A 34 12.21 10.18 -6.70
CA ARG A 34 13.03 9.05 -6.25
C ARG A 34 14.00 9.46 -5.14
N SER A 35 14.55 10.68 -5.22
CA SER A 35 15.41 11.29 -4.19
C SER A 35 14.70 11.55 -2.85
N GLY A 36 13.38 11.73 -2.85
CA GLY A 36 12.56 11.98 -1.67
C GLY A 36 12.09 10.71 -0.94
N LEU A 37 12.44 9.54 -1.45
CA LEU A 37 12.03 8.25 -0.91
C LEU A 37 12.97 7.76 0.19
N VAL A 38 12.88 8.44 1.33
CA VAL A 38 13.64 8.11 2.55
C VAL A 38 12.88 7.14 3.46
N ALA A 39 13.56 6.56 4.44
CA ALA A 39 12.94 5.72 5.46
C ALA A 39 11.83 6.49 6.21
N ASN A 40 10.73 5.81 6.54
CA ASN A 40 9.55 6.36 7.20
C ASN A 40 8.86 7.53 6.46
N ARG A 41 9.10 7.67 5.15
CA ARG A 41 8.36 8.64 4.33
C ARG A 41 6.88 8.26 4.32
N HIS A 42 6.03 9.14 4.82
CA HIS A 42 4.57 8.99 4.73
C HIS A 42 4.13 9.00 3.26
N ILE A 43 3.29 8.03 2.89
CA ILE A 43 2.74 7.90 1.53
C ILE A 43 1.32 8.45 1.49
N THR A 44 0.40 7.82 2.22
CA THR A 44 -0.99 8.25 2.30
C THR A 44 -1.69 7.61 3.50
N ASN A 45 -2.90 8.06 3.80
CA ASN A 45 -3.76 7.45 4.83
C ASN A 45 -4.82 6.57 4.17
N LEU A 46 -5.05 5.40 4.75
CA LEU A 46 -6.18 4.54 4.39
C LEU A 46 -7.30 4.72 5.41
N GLY A 47 -8.44 5.25 4.94
CA GLY A 47 -9.66 5.32 5.74
C GLY A 47 -10.27 3.94 5.91
N ILE A 48 -10.32 3.45 7.14
CA ILE A 48 -10.88 2.13 7.46
C ILE A 48 -12.08 2.32 8.38
N GLN A 49 -13.21 1.74 7.97
CA GLN A 49 -14.43 1.72 8.76
C GLN A 49 -14.93 0.29 8.89
N SER A 50 -15.29 -0.09 10.12
CA SER A 50 -15.83 -1.40 10.44
C SER A 50 -17.20 -1.29 11.07
N THR A 51 -18.13 -2.15 10.65
CA THR A 51 -19.49 -2.21 11.18
C THR A 51 -19.81 -3.65 11.54
N GLY A 52 -20.32 -3.89 12.76
CA GLY A 52 -20.75 -5.23 13.19
C GLY A 52 -19.63 -6.21 13.59
N CYS A 53 -18.37 -5.78 13.71
CA CYS A 53 -17.22 -6.65 14.01
C CYS A 53 -17.09 -7.11 15.49
N GLY A 54 -18.08 -6.83 16.34
CA GLY A 54 -17.99 -7.05 17.79
C GLY A 54 -16.92 -6.20 18.47
N THR A 55 -16.74 -6.34 19.78
CA THR A 55 -15.76 -5.57 20.56
C THR A 55 -14.41 -6.29 20.75
N GLY A 56 -14.32 -7.56 20.37
CA GLY A 56 -13.18 -8.43 20.67
C GLY A 56 -12.18 -8.64 19.55
N GLN A 57 -12.45 -8.17 18.33
CA GLN A 57 -11.57 -8.37 17.17
C GLN A 57 -11.06 -7.05 16.62
N ARG A 58 -9.73 -6.95 16.46
CA ARG A 58 -9.13 -5.87 15.66
C ARG A 58 -9.56 -6.08 14.21
N VAL A 59 -9.88 -4.98 13.51
CA VAL A 59 -10.12 -5.02 12.06
C VAL A 59 -8.85 -5.52 11.39
N ALA A 60 -8.91 -6.72 10.81
CA ALA A 60 -7.78 -7.30 10.13
C ALA A 60 -7.72 -6.80 8.68
N LEU A 61 -6.51 -6.54 8.19
CA LEU A 61 -6.24 -6.26 6.78
C LEU A 61 -5.41 -7.39 6.19
N LYS A 62 -5.77 -7.80 4.98
CA LYS A 62 -4.96 -8.73 4.19
C LYS A 62 -4.35 -7.98 3.02
N LEU A 63 -3.03 -8.08 2.88
CA LEU A 63 -2.30 -7.51 1.75
C LEU A 63 -2.65 -8.26 0.45
N GLY A 64 -2.60 -7.54 -0.66
CA GLY A 64 -2.79 -8.10 -2.00
C GLY A 64 -1.79 -9.21 -2.30
N ALA A 65 -2.15 -10.09 -3.24
CA ALA A 65 -1.22 -11.11 -3.72
C ALA A 65 0.03 -10.44 -4.30
N GLY A 66 1.22 -10.86 -3.86
CA GLY A 66 2.48 -10.27 -4.29
C GLY A 66 2.84 -8.93 -3.64
N SER A 67 2.10 -8.49 -2.60
CA SER A 67 2.43 -7.29 -1.81
C SER A 67 3.06 -7.63 -0.44
N TYR A 68 3.44 -8.90 -0.25
CA TYR A 68 4.17 -9.40 0.92
C TYR A 68 5.11 -10.51 0.49
N ASP A 69 6.36 -10.45 0.97
CA ASP A 69 7.31 -11.55 0.92
C ASP A 69 8.19 -11.55 2.18
N ASP A 70 8.89 -12.65 2.44
CA ASP A 70 9.69 -12.81 3.68
C ASP A 70 10.96 -11.94 3.72
N THR A 71 11.36 -11.34 2.59
CA THR A 71 12.57 -10.49 2.49
C THR A 71 12.24 -9.02 2.73
N ASN A 72 11.16 -8.54 2.12
CA ASN A 72 10.75 -7.14 2.10
C ASN A 72 9.63 -6.83 3.10
N GLY A 73 8.96 -7.86 3.64
CA GLY A 73 7.70 -7.68 4.35
C GLY A 73 6.63 -7.11 3.43
N ALA A 74 5.82 -6.19 3.95
CA ALA A 74 4.83 -5.47 3.15
C ALA A 74 5.53 -4.55 2.13
N HIS A 75 5.08 -4.59 0.87
CA HIS A 75 5.65 -3.77 -0.18
C HIS A 75 4.62 -3.42 -1.25
N MET A 76 4.84 -2.26 -1.89
CA MET A 76 4.17 -1.90 -3.13
C MET A 76 4.90 -2.56 -4.29
N THR A 77 4.14 -3.12 -5.22
CA THR A 77 4.68 -3.79 -6.42
C THR A 77 4.55 -2.84 -7.60
N HIS A 78 5.61 -2.70 -8.39
CA HIS A 78 5.52 -2.00 -9.67
C HIS A 78 4.59 -2.75 -10.63
N GLU A 79 3.97 -2.03 -11.57
CA GLU A 79 2.97 -2.61 -12.49
C GLU A 79 3.49 -3.82 -13.29
N THR A 80 4.81 -3.86 -13.54
CA THR A 80 5.48 -4.96 -14.26
C THR A 80 5.91 -6.12 -13.36
N GLY A 81 5.75 -6.01 -12.04
CA GLY A 81 6.09 -7.07 -11.08
C GLY A 81 7.60 -7.26 -10.83
N THR A 82 8.46 -6.43 -11.42
CA THR A 82 9.93 -6.57 -11.33
C THR A 82 10.56 -5.73 -10.23
N ASP A 83 9.90 -4.66 -9.80
CA ASP A 83 10.39 -3.75 -8.78
C ASP A 83 9.46 -3.74 -7.57
N ASN A 84 10.02 -4.04 -6.40
CA ASN A 84 9.32 -4.01 -5.13
C ASN A 84 9.78 -2.81 -4.30
N ARG A 85 8.83 -2.13 -3.67
CA ARG A 85 9.09 -1.03 -2.75
C ARG A 85 8.57 -1.38 -1.34
N PRO A 86 9.45 -1.69 -0.37
CA PRO A 86 9.05 -1.89 1.02
C PRO A 86 8.33 -0.67 1.61
N VAL A 87 7.29 -0.91 2.41
CA VAL A 87 6.44 0.12 3.06
C VAL A 87 6.16 -0.15 4.52
#